data_AF-A0A970U7D3-F1
#
_entry.id   AF-A0A970U7D3-F1
#
_cell.length_a   1.000
_cell.length_b   1.000
_cell.length_c   1.000
_cell.angle_alpha   90.00
_cell.angle_beta   90.00
_cell.angle_gamma   90.00
#
_symmetry.space_group_name_H-M   'P 1'
#
loop_
_entity.id
_entity.type
_entity.pdbx_description
1 polymer ?
#
loop_
_entity_poly.entity_id
_entity_poly.type
_entity_poly.pdbx_seq_one_letter_code
_entity_poly.pdbx_strand_id
1 'polypeptide(L)'
;MLYEKVACPVCGGDFSAGDDVVVCPECGTPHHRECWENVGRCVNESLHGEDFAWAAPRDAVGKSGEGEPADTKDETAIVCRNCGADCPPDTLVCPECGTSLGAAGRVFYGAGQGPSRDSNIFMKGVMTDPDEEIDGIKAREAAAYVQMRAGRYIPRFVEMSRKDKKLSWNWAGFFMSPHWFFYRKIYKAGILFLSLTCIALLFASIPLKNAFIDYKNLMSDYIELTNMTTYDELLSDYNEFVGNYGNLPEKERAELEKVQKEVVLYGALFIGSYFIPNFFAALYGDYIYKSKMVKEIKSMRGYAKNDKTFLMLAMRRGGVSFVSALGCFLLLETLSRMITVYFGGV
;
A
#
# COMPACT_ATOMS: atom_id res chain seq x y z
N MET A 1 -1.48 16.55 -41.65
CA MET A 1 -0.64 16.63 -40.42
C MET A 1 -1.36 17.47 -39.36
N LEU A 2 -1.05 17.32 -38.07
CA LEU A 2 -1.73 18.03 -36.95
C LEU A 2 -1.74 19.58 -37.05
N TYR A 3 -0.89 20.16 -37.89
CA TYR A 3 -0.71 21.62 -38.02
C TYR A 3 -1.03 22.16 -39.41
N GLU A 4 -1.61 21.34 -40.29
CA GLU A 4 -1.95 21.74 -41.66
C GLU A 4 -2.95 22.91 -41.61
N LYS A 5 -2.62 24.05 -42.26
CA LYS A 5 -3.36 25.34 -42.17
C LYS A 5 -3.25 26.12 -40.86
N VAL A 6 -2.26 25.81 -40.02
CA VAL A 6 -1.84 26.70 -38.93
C VAL A 6 -0.72 27.61 -39.44
N ALA A 7 -0.81 28.91 -39.19
CA ALA A 7 0.25 29.85 -39.55
C ALA A 7 1.42 29.77 -38.56
N CYS A 8 2.65 29.68 -39.07
CA CYS A 8 3.84 29.76 -38.24
C CYS A 8 3.93 31.15 -37.58
N PRO A 9 4.07 31.23 -36.24
CA PRO A 9 4.12 32.51 -35.53
C PRO A 9 5.32 33.42 -35.88
N VAL A 10 6.36 32.89 -36.53
CA VAL A 10 7.57 33.64 -36.88
C VAL A 10 7.46 34.25 -38.28
N CYS A 11 7.08 33.46 -39.28
CA CYS A 11 7.02 33.91 -40.68
C CYS A 11 5.60 34.22 -41.18
N GLY A 12 4.57 33.81 -40.43
CA GLY A 12 3.16 33.95 -40.82
C GLY A 12 2.69 33.01 -41.93
N GLY A 13 3.57 32.15 -42.46
CA GLY A 13 3.22 31.17 -43.50
C GLY A 13 2.52 29.94 -42.94
N ASP A 14 1.53 29.42 -43.66
CA ASP A 14 0.81 28.20 -43.28
C ASP A 14 1.68 26.94 -43.40
N PHE A 15 1.55 26.00 -42.47
CA PHE A 15 2.19 24.69 -42.59
C PHE A 15 1.53 23.83 -43.68
N SER A 16 2.36 23.26 -44.55
CA SER A 16 1.99 22.33 -45.60
C SER A 16 2.41 20.88 -45.30
N ALA A 17 1.84 19.91 -46.00
CA ALA A 17 2.10 18.47 -45.80
C ALA A 17 3.56 18.01 -46.04
N GLY A 18 4.44 18.89 -46.51
CA GLY A 18 5.88 18.63 -46.69
C GLY A 18 6.79 19.42 -45.76
N ASP A 19 6.25 20.24 -44.86
CA ASP A 19 7.04 21.13 -44.03
C ASP A 19 7.63 20.39 -42.82
N ASP A 20 8.90 20.69 -42.51
CA ASP A 20 9.56 20.21 -41.30
C ASP A 20 9.19 21.12 -40.12
N VAL A 21 8.43 20.59 -39.17
CA VAL A 21 7.85 21.34 -38.06
C VAL A 21 8.53 21.00 -36.74
N VAL A 22 9.00 22.03 -36.04
CA VAL A 22 9.54 21.94 -34.68
C VAL A 22 8.53 22.50 -33.69
N VAL A 23 8.19 21.71 -32.67
CA VAL A 23 7.24 22.10 -31.62
C VAL A 23 8.00 22.41 -30.34
N CYS A 24 7.72 23.58 -29.73
CA CYS A 24 8.34 23.95 -28.47
C CYS A 24 7.94 22.97 -27.35
N PRO A 25 8.91 22.40 -26.60
CA PRO A 25 8.61 21.42 -25.55
C PRO A 25 7.97 22.03 -24.30
N GLU A 26 8.07 23.35 -24.10
CA GLU A 26 7.48 24.03 -22.93
C GLU A 26 6.01 24.42 -23.14
N CYS A 27 5.69 25.05 -24.27
CA CYS A 27 4.34 25.58 -24.52
C CYS A 27 3.61 24.94 -25.71
N GLY A 28 4.24 24.04 -26.48
CA GLY A 28 3.59 23.35 -27.59
C GLY A 28 3.40 24.18 -28.88
N THR A 29 3.98 25.38 -28.97
CA THR A 29 3.87 26.24 -30.17
C THR A 29 4.63 25.61 -31.36
N PRO A 30 4.01 25.40 -32.54
CA PRO A 30 4.67 24.89 -33.73
C PRO A 30 5.40 25.98 -34.54
N HIS A 31 6.57 25.65 -35.07
CA HIS A 31 7.43 26.52 -35.89
C HIS A 31 7.96 25.75 -37.10
N HIS A 32 8.22 26.41 -38.23
CA HIS A 32 9.05 25.80 -39.28
C HIS A 32 10.45 25.58 -38.73
N ARG A 33 11.12 24.46 -39.09
CA ARG A 33 12.49 24.17 -38.62
C ARG A 33 13.44 25.34 -38.90
N GLU A 34 13.38 25.91 -40.10
CA GLU A 34 14.20 27.07 -40.48
C GLU A 34 13.88 28.32 -39.62
N CYS A 35 12.61 28.56 -39.30
CA CYS A 35 12.22 29.65 -38.41
C CYS A 35 12.72 29.44 -36.97
N TRP A 36 12.68 28.20 -36.48
CA TRP A 36 13.21 27.83 -35.18
C TRP A 36 14.74 28.01 -35.12
N GLU A 37 15.46 27.59 -36.16
CA GLU A 37 16.92 27.73 -36.24
C GLU A 37 17.36 29.19 -36.36
N ASN A 38 16.61 30.01 -37.11
CA ASN A 38 16.91 31.44 -37.28
C ASN A 38 16.67 32.26 -36.00
N VAL A 39 15.62 31.95 -35.23
CA VAL A 39 15.31 32.64 -33.97
C VAL A 39 16.08 32.05 -32.78
N GLY A 40 16.41 30.76 -32.84
CA GLY A 40 17.17 30.02 -31.83
C GLY A 40 16.41 29.73 -30.53
N ARG A 41 15.16 30.19 -30.40
CA ARG A 41 14.28 29.99 -29.24
C ARG A 41 12.81 30.09 -29.64
N CYS A 42 11.91 29.71 -28.73
CA CYS A 42 10.47 29.85 -28.93
C CYS A 42 10.08 31.32 -29.06
N VAL A 43 9.18 31.65 -30.00
CA VAL A 43 8.65 33.02 -30.12
C VAL A 43 7.91 33.46 -28.85
N ASN A 44 7.32 32.51 -28.13
CA ASN A 44 6.56 32.72 -26.89
C ASN A 44 7.41 32.48 -25.64
N GLU A 45 8.74 32.53 -25.74
CA GLU A 45 9.65 32.29 -24.60
C GLU A 45 9.34 33.17 -23.39
N SER A 46 8.93 34.43 -23.60
CA SER A 46 8.54 35.32 -22.50
C SER A 46 7.27 34.89 -21.75
N LEU A 47 6.47 34.00 -22.34
CA LEU A 47 5.27 33.42 -21.72
C LEU A 47 5.58 32.08 -21.01
N HIS A 48 6.81 31.58 -21.11
CA HIS A 48 7.23 30.39 -20.39
C HIS A 48 7.25 30.70 -18.88
N GLY A 49 6.43 29.98 -18.10
CA GLY A 49 6.28 30.17 -16.66
C GLY A 49 4.95 30.77 -16.20
N GLU A 50 4.11 31.27 -17.11
CA GLU A 50 2.76 31.80 -16.81
C GLU A 50 1.62 30.84 -17.19
N ASP A 51 1.81 29.53 -17.00
CA ASP A 51 0.86 28.47 -17.39
C ASP A 51 0.41 28.52 -18.87
N PHE A 52 1.17 29.19 -19.74
CA PHE A 52 0.86 29.35 -21.15
C PHE A 52 1.09 28.05 -21.94
N ALA A 53 0.03 27.54 -22.55
CA ALA A 53 0.07 26.47 -23.55
C ALA A 53 -0.60 26.94 -24.84
N TRP A 54 0.07 26.73 -25.97
CA TRP A 54 -0.41 27.11 -27.28
C TRP A 54 -1.55 26.20 -27.73
N ALA A 55 -2.63 26.79 -28.26
CA ALA A 55 -3.79 26.09 -28.78
C ALA A 55 -4.02 26.46 -30.25
N ALA A 56 -4.31 25.45 -31.08
CA ALA A 56 -4.58 25.67 -32.50
C ALA A 56 -5.89 26.45 -32.72
N PRO A 57 -5.96 27.35 -33.71
CA PRO A 57 -7.21 27.99 -34.12
C PRO A 57 -8.26 26.95 -34.56
N ARG A 58 -9.52 27.17 -34.17
CA ARG A 58 -10.65 26.25 -34.43
C ARG A 58 -10.86 25.89 -35.90
N ASP A 59 -10.40 26.74 -36.80
CA ASP A 59 -10.66 26.65 -38.24
C ASP A 59 -9.60 25.80 -38.98
N ALA A 60 -8.49 25.49 -38.30
CA ALA A 60 -7.35 24.76 -38.87
C ALA A 60 -7.47 23.23 -38.74
N VAL A 61 -8.39 22.71 -37.92
CA VAL A 61 -8.63 21.26 -37.79
C VAL A 61 -9.60 20.82 -38.89
N GLY A 62 -9.07 20.18 -39.93
CA GLY A 62 -9.83 19.72 -41.07
C GLY A 62 -10.92 18.72 -40.69
N LYS A 63 -12.17 19.03 -41.04
CA LYS A 63 -13.27 18.05 -41.08
C LYS A 63 -12.90 16.93 -42.05
N SER A 64 -12.73 15.71 -41.56
CA SER A 64 -12.77 14.50 -42.38
C SER A 64 -13.84 13.56 -41.87
N GLY A 65 -14.94 13.45 -42.62
CA GLY A 65 -16.02 12.48 -42.39
C GLY A 65 -17.39 13.08 -42.66
N GLU A 66 -17.91 12.85 -43.87
CA GLU A 66 -19.23 13.27 -44.32
C GLU A 66 -20.35 12.50 -43.57
N GLY A 67 -21.35 13.26 -43.13
CA GLY A 67 -22.63 12.80 -42.59
C GLY A 67 -23.48 14.02 -42.25
N GLU A 68 -24.52 14.28 -43.04
CA GLU A 68 -25.47 15.39 -42.85
C GLU A 68 -26.29 15.29 -41.53
N PRO A 69 -26.86 16.41 -41.05
CA PRO A 69 -26.95 16.72 -39.63
C PRO A 69 -28.21 16.12 -38.99
N ALA A 70 -28.03 15.34 -37.93
CA ALA A 70 -29.09 15.06 -36.98
C ALA A 70 -28.98 16.05 -35.82
N ASP A 71 -29.93 16.97 -35.80
CA ASP A 71 -30.22 17.94 -34.75
C ASP A 71 -30.64 17.20 -33.47
N THR A 72 -29.68 16.68 -32.73
CA THR A 72 -29.85 16.23 -31.34
C THR A 72 -28.56 16.52 -30.59
N LYS A 73 -28.58 17.54 -29.73
CA LYS A 73 -27.58 17.69 -28.66
C LYS A 73 -27.67 16.46 -27.77
N ASP A 74 -26.84 15.47 -28.03
CA ASP A 74 -26.71 14.29 -27.21
C ASP A 74 -25.98 14.70 -25.93
N GLU A 75 -26.69 14.69 -24.80
CA GLU A 75 -26.20 15.15 -23.47
C GLU A 75 -25.03 14.29 -22.91
N THR A 76 -24.49 13.38 -23.72
CA THR A 76 -23.46 12.40 -23.36
C THR A 76 -22.11 12.62 -24.07
N ALA A 77 -21.99 13.58 -24.98
CA ALA A 77 -20.73 13.90 -25.65
C ALA A 77 -19.67 14.47 -24.68
N ILE A 78 -18.43 13.96 -24.76
CA ILE A 78 -17.28 14.42 -23.97
C ILE A 78 -16.48 15.41 -24.81
N VAL A 79 -16.33 16.66 -24.34
CA VAL A 79 -15.52 17.65 -25.05
C VAL A 79 -14.03 17.44 -24.74
N CYS A 80 -13.21 17.26 -25.78
CA CYS A 80 -11.76 17.14 -25.64
C CYS A 80 -11.16 18.45 -25.12
N ARG A 81 -10.43 18.41 -24.00
CA ARG A 81 -9.82 19.63 -23.41
C ARG A 81 -8.61 20.17 -24.19
N ASN A 82 -8.03 19.35 -25.07
CA ASN A 82 -6.86 19.72 -25.85
C ASN A 82 -7.26 20.40 -27.17
N CYS A 83 -8.21 19.84 -27.92
CA CYS A 83 -8.62 20.38 -29.22
C CYS A 83 -10.06 20.93 -29.28
N GLY A 84 -10.87 20.70 -28.24
CA GLY A 84 -12.26 21.16 -28.19
C GLY A 84 -13.26 20.33 -29.00
N ALA A 85 -12.85 19.20 -29.59
CA ALA A 85 -13.73 18.33 -30.35
C ALA A 85 -14.74 17.59 -29.46
N ASP A 86 -15.98 17.47 -29.94
CA ASP A 86 -17.01 16.63 -29.33
C ASP A 86 -16.69 15.16 -29.60
N CYS A 87 -16.31 14.44 -28.55
CA CYS A 87 -15.92 13.04 -28.63
C CYS A 87 -17.05 12.15 -28.12
N PRO A 88 -17.33 11.01 -28.76
CA PRO A 88 -18.31 10.05 -28.25
C PRO A 88 -17.95 9.57 -26.83
N PRO A 89 -18.94 9.29 -25.97
CA PRO A 89 -18.74 8.99 -24.55
C PRO A 89 -17.78 7.82 -24.26
N ASP A 90 -17.64 6.85 -25.16
CA ASP A 90 -16.80 5.67 -24.97
C ASP A 90 -15.37 5.80 -25.54
N THR A 91 -14.98 6.99 -26.02
CA THR A 91 -13.65 7.19 -26.63
C THR A 91 -12.55 7.32 -25.59
N LEU A 92 -11.59 6.39 -25.61
CA LEU A 92 -10.40 6.40 -24.73
C LEU A 92 -9.37 7.46 -25.15
N VAL A 93 -9.36 7.78 -26.42
CA VAL A 93 -8.42 8.68 -27.09
C VAL A 93 -9.24 9.53 -28.04
N CYS A 94 -9.00 10.84 -28.03
CA CYS A 94 -9.66 11.78 -28.91
C CYS A 94 -9.31 11.43 -30.37
N PRO A 95 -10.30 11.14 -31.23
CA PRO A 95 -10.04 10.79 -32.63
C PRO A 95 -9.41 11.95 -33.41
N GLU A 96 -9.64 13.18 -32.99
CA GLU A 96 -9.16 14.39 -33.68
C GLU A 96 -7.70 14.76 -33.35
N CYS A 97 -7.25 14.57 -32.10
CA CYS A 97 -5.93 15.04 -31.68
C CYS A 97 -5.06 13.99 -30.97
N GLY A 98 -5.55 12.76 -30.83
CA GLY A 98 -4.80 11.67 -30.19
C GLY A 98 -4.62 11.83 -28.67
N THR A 99 -5.24 12.83 -28.05
CA THR A 99 -5.16 13.03 -26.59
C THR A 99 -5.96 11.96 -25.87
N SER A 100 -5.35 11.29 -24.89
CA SER A 100 -6.04 10.33 -24.02
C SER A 100 -7.16 11.02 -23.25
N LEU A 101 -8.41 10.63 -23.52
CA LEU A 101 -9.61 11.09 -22.83
C LEU A 101 -9.94 10.23 -21.60
N GLY A 102 -9.31 9.04 -21.51
CA GLY A 102 -9.51 8.09 -20.41
C GLY A 102 -10.83 7.32 -20.56
N ALA A 103 -10.84 6.07 -20.09
CA ALA A 103 -12.02 5.21 -20.12
C ALA A 103 -13.17 5.75 -19.25
N ALA A 104 -14.00 6.59 -19.85
CA ALA A 104 -15.35 6.84 -19.39
C ALA A 104 -16.13 5.51 -19.55
N GLY A 105 -16.24 4.80 -18.43
CA GLY A 105 -16.95 3.54 -18.34
C GLY A 105 -16.79 2.86 -16.98
N ARG A 106 -15.57 2.85 -16.40
CA ARG A 106 -15.34 2.43 -14.99
C ARG A 106 -14.08 3.04 -14.40
N VAL A 107 -14.02 4.37 -14.27
CA VAL A 107 -13.22 4.98 -13.21
C VAL A 107 -14.11 6.00 -12.51
N PHE A 108 -14.44 5.67 -11.27
CA PHE A 108 -14.96 6.56 -10.25
C PHE A 108 -14.27 7.93 -10.34
N TYR A 109 -15.00 8.98 -10.71
CA TYR A 109 -15.12 10.25 -10.01
C TYR A 109 -16.22 11.05 -10.71
N GLY A 110 -17.17 11.53 -9.93
CA GLY A 110 -18.21 12.44 -10.40
C GLY A 110 -17.60 13.68 -11.06
N ALA A 111 -18.30 14.18 -12.06
CA ALA A 111 -18.01 15.41 -12.75
C ALA A 111 -17.72 16.57 -11.77
N GLY A 112 -16.67 17.34 -12.05
CA GLY A 112 -16.60 18.74 -11.62
C GLY A 112 -15.41 19.18 -10.77
N GLN A 113 -14.51 18.30 -10.33
CA GLN A 113 -13.35 18.75 -9.55
C GLN A 113 -12.07 18.07 -10.04
N GLY A 114 -11.24 18.84 -10.76
CA GLY A 114 -9.78 18.61 -10.70
C GLY A 114 -9.33 18.62 -9.23
N PRO A 115 -8.12 18.15 -8.89
CA PRO A 115 -7.67 18.14 -7.49
C PRO A 115 -7.91 19.52 -6.89
N SER A 116 -8.85 19.62 -5.95
CA SER A 116 -9.19 20.89 -5.31
C SER A 116 -7.89 21.51 -4.83
N ARG A 117 -7.69 22.81 -5.10
CA ARG A 117 -6.52 23.60 -4.66
C ARG A 117 -6.21 23.44 -3.15
N ASP A 118 -7.19 22.97 -2.37
CA ASP A 118 -7.12 22.74 -0.92
C ASP A 118 -6.90 21.28 -0.48
N SER A 119 -6.72 20.35 -1.43
CA SER A 119 -6.48 18.93 -1.14
C SER A 119 -4.99 18.62 -1.08
N ASN A 120 -4.53 17.98 0.00
CA ASN A 120 -3.12 17.62 0.14
C ASN A 120 -2.74 16.41 -0.74
N ILE A 121 -1.44 16.24 -1.00
CA ILE A 121 -0.89 15.17 -1.84
C ILE A 121 -1.34 13.75 -1.42
N PHE A 122 -1.67 13.54 -0.15
CA PHE A 122 -2.09 12.25 0.38
C PHE A 122 -3.57 11.93 0.10
N MET A 123 -4.34 12.89 -0.43
CA MET A 123 -5.68 12.63 -0.97
C MET A 123 -5.64 11.97 -2.36
N LYS A 124 -4.48 11.94 -3.03
CA LYS A 124 -4.36 11.26 -4.33
C LYS A 124 -4.69 9.77 -4.19
N GLY A 125 -5.72 9.31 -4.88
CA GLY A 125 -6.22 7.93 -4.82
C GLY A 125 -7.13 7.61 -3.62
N VAL A 126 -7.56 8.62 -2.86
CA VAL A 126 -8.57 8.46 -1.80
C VAL A 126 -9.97 8.64 -2.39
N MET A 127 -10.72 7.54 -2.51
CA MET A 127 -12.11 7.52 -2.99
C MET A 127 -13.10 8.00 -1.91
N THR A 128 -12.87 9.19 -1.37
CA THR A 128 -13.69 9.81 -0.33
C THR A 128 -13.60 11.31 -0.51
N ASP A 129 -14.73 12.01 -0.32
CA ASP A 129 -14.77 13.46 -0.35
C ASP A 129 -13.78 14.05 0.67
N PRO A 130 -12.91 15.01 0.28
CA PRO A 130 -11.96 15.67 1.19
C PRO A 130 -12.58 16.34 2.43
N ASP A 131 -13.84 16.74 2.35
CA ASP A 131 -14.61 17.39 3.42
C ASP A 131 -15.44 16.42 4.25
N GLU A 132 -15.50 15.14 3.89
CA GLU A 132 -16.18 14.09 4.67
C GLU A 132 -15.63 14.02 6.10
N GLU A 133 -16.50 13.78 7.08
CA GLU A 133 -16.13 13.73 8.49
C GLU A 133 -15.77 12.33 8.99
N ILE A 134 -14.75 12.27 9.85
CA ILE A 134 -14.33 11.10 10.62
C ILE A 134 -14.29 11.52 12.09
N ASP A 135 -15.29 11.18 12.89
CA ASP A 135 -15.40 11.56 14.32
C ASP A 135 -15.14 13.07 14.57
N GLY A 136 -15.60 13.95 13.67
CA GLY A 136 -15.43 15.41 13.75
C GLY A 136 -14.07 15.95 13.28
N ILE A 137 -13.32 15.19 12.46
CA ILE A 137 -12.17 15.70 11.69
C ILE A 137 -12.40 15.46 10.19
N LYS A 138 -11.83 16.31 9.33
CA LYS A 138 -12.02 16.18 7.87
C LYS A 138 -11.14 15.08 7.28
N ALA A 139 -11.64 14.39 6.25
CA ALA A 139 -10.94 13.30 5.57
C ALA A 139 -9.58 13.72 5.01
N ARG A 140 -9.44 14.96 4.50
CA ARG A 140 -8.14 15.50 4.07
C ARG A 140 -7.11 15.56 5.20
N GLU A 141 -7.52 15.90 6.41
CA GLU A 141 -6.61 16.01 7.55
C GLU A 141 -6.15 14.63 8.01
N ALA A 142 -7.10 13.70 8.03
CA ALA A 142 -6.82 12.29 8.26
C ALA A 142 -5.86 11.74 7.19
N ALA A 143 -6.02 12.08 5.91
CA ALA A 143 -5.12 11.65 4.85
C ALA A 143 -3.69 12.20 5.04
N ALA A 144 -3.55 13.46 5.43
CA ALA A 144 -2.24 14.06 5.72
C ALA A 144 -1.52 13.39 6.90
N TYR A 145 -2.29 12.93 7.89
CA TYR A 145 -1.76 12.18 9.03
C TYR A 145 -1.43 10.73 8.64
N VAL A 146 -2.31 10.04 7.92
CA VAL A 146 -2.12 8.62 7.57
C VAL A 146 -1.03 8.42 6.52
N GLN A 147 -0.95 9.33 5.54
CA GLN A 147 0.00 9.34 4.43
C GLN A 147 -0.02 8.05 3.62
N MET A 148 0.96 7.17 3.85
CA MET A 148 1.13 5.95 3.10
C MET A 148 -0.11 5.07 3.24
N ARG A 149 -0.70 4.70 2.10
CA ARG A 149 -1.96 3.95 2.00
C ARG A 149 -3.19 4.71 2.50
N ALA A 150 -3.22 6.04 2.48
CA ALA A 150 -4.42 6.82 2.80
C ALA A 150 -5.67 6.32 2.02
N GLY A 151 -5.52 5.99 0.74
CA GLY A 151 -6.63 5.45 -0.08
C GLY A 151 -7.28 4.18 0.47
N ARG A 152 -6.58 3.39 1.29
CA ARG A 152 -7.16 2.23 2.00
C ARG A 152 -7.85 2.63 3.29
N TYR A 153 -7.21 3.48 4.09
CA TYR A 153 -7.63 3.76 5.46
C TYR A 153 -8.76 4.78 5.54
N ILE A 154 -8.73 5.83 4.72
CA ILE A 154 -9.68 6.94 4.82
C ILE A 154 -11.12 6.49 4.55
N PRO A 155 -11.44 5.79 3.43
CA PRO A 155 -12.81 5.32 3.20
C PRO A 155 -13.30 4.40 4.33
N ARG A 156 -12.40 3.55 4.84
CA ARG A 156 -12.71 2.63 5.95
C ARG A 156 -12.97 3.37 7.26
N PHE A 157 -12.19 4.39 7.58
CA PHE A 157 -12.37 5.19 8.80
C PHE A 157 -13.64 6.03 8.76
N VAL A 158 -14.01 6.55 7.59
CA VAL A 158 -15.31 7.17 7.34
C VAL A 158 -16.43 6.16 7.58
N GLU A 159 -16.34 4.96 6.99
CA GLU A 159 -17.35 3.93 7.20
C GLU A 159 -17.50 3.54 8.68
N MET A 160 -16.38 3.39 9.38
CA MET A 160 -16.36 3.12 10.82
C MET A 160 -16.96 4.26 11.63
N SER A 161 -16.74 5.52 11.24
CA SER A 161 -17.37 6.70 11.85
C SER A 161 -18.87 6.71 11.64
N ARG A 162 -19.33 6.55 10.39
CA ARG A 162 -20.75 6.58 10.02
C ARG A 162 -21.56 5.48 10.71
N LYS A 163 -20.97 4.29 10.85
CA LYS A 163 -21.65 3.11 11.41
C LYS A 163 -21.36 2.88 12.92
N ASP A 164 -20.61 3.77 13.57
CA ASP A 164 -20.08 3.60 14.93
C ASP A 164 -19.47 2.20 15.19
N LYS A 165 -18.71 1.70 14.21
CA LYS A 165 -18.11 0.36 14.27
C LYS A 165 -16.68 0.43 14.80
N LYS A 166 -16.41 -0.43 15.78
CA LYS A 166 -15.06 -0.66 16.34
C LYS A 166 -14.34 -1.86 15.73
N LEU A 167 -15.08 -2.76 15.11
CA LEU A 167 -14.54 -3.97 14.48
C LEU A 167 -14.33 -3.75 12.99
N SER A 168 -13.14 -4.08 12.51
CA SER A 168 -12.81 -4.07 11.08
C SER A 168 -11.58 -4.92 10.82
N TRP A 169 -11.61 -5.76 9.78
CA TRP A 169 -10.51 -6.65 9.48
C TRP A 169 -9.28 -5.94 8.90
N ASN A 170 -8.15 -6.05 9.59
CA ASN A 170 -6.86 -5.52 9.20
C ASN A 170 -5.85 -6.66 8.96
N TRP A 171 -5.62 -6.95 7.68
CA TRP A 171 -4.62 -7.93 7.24
C TRP A 171 -3.20 -7.70 7.75
N ALA A 172 -2.77 -6.43 7.86
CA ALA A 172 -1.44 -6.13 8.35
C ALA A 172 -1.35 -6.31 9.88
N GLY A 173 -2.44 -6.02 10.60
CA GLY A 173 -2.57 -6.37 12.02
C GLY A 173 -2.50 -7.89 12.24
N PHE A 174 -3.11 -8.69 11.37
CA PHE A 174 -3.08 -10.15 11.48
C PHE A 174 -1.68 -10.74 11.24
N PHE A 175 -1.04 -10.44 10.11
CA PHE A 175 0.23 -11.10 9.79
C PHE A 175 1.42 -10.45 10.48
N MET A 176 1.36 -9.13 10.72
CA MET A 176 2.52 -8.33 11.13
C MET A 176 2.37 -7.71 12.51
N SER A 177 1.39 -8.10 13.34
CA SER A 177 1.41 -7.72 14.76
C SER A 177 2.56 -8.43 15.47
N PRO A 178 3.26 -7.76 16.42
CA PRO A 178 3.05 -6.38 16.88
C PRO A 178 3.69 -5.29 15.99
N HIS A 179 4.57 -5.67 15.05
CA HIS A 179 5.35 -4.78 14.18
C HIS A 179 4.52 -3.71 13.47
N TRP A 180 3.32 -4.04 12.99
CA TRP A 180 2.43 -3.11 12.31
C TRP A 180 2.05 -1.91 13.19
N PHE A 181 1.88 -2.11 14.49
CA PHE A 181 1.61 -1.01 15.42
C PHE A 181 2.81 -0.06 15.53
N PHE A 182 4.03 -0.58 15.64
CA PHE A 182 5.25 0.23 15.66
C PHE A 182 5.48 0.94 14.32
N TYR A 183 5.22 0.23 13.23
CA TYR A 183 5.24 0.77 11.87
C TYR A 183 4.31 1.97 11.73
N ARG A 184 3.07 1.88 12.25
CA ARG A 184 2.09 2.99 12.26
C ARG A 184 2.25 3.96 13.43
N LYS A 185 3.36 3.87 14.18
CA LYS A 185 3.66 4.71 15.35
C LYS A 185 2.59 4.68 16.45
N ILE A 186 1.92 3.54 16.63
CA ILE A 186 0.90 3.25 17.64
C ILE A 186 1.56 2.55 18.84
N TYR A 187 2.58 3.18 19.43
CA TYR A 187 3.50 2.52 20.36
C TYR A 187 2.83 1.90 21.60
N LYS A 188 1.81 2.55 22.16
CA LYS A 188 1.10 2.03 23.34
C LYS A 188 0.42 0.68 23.07
N ALA A 189 -0.28 0.58 21.93
CA ALA A 189 -0.88 -0.68 21.51
C ALA A 189 0.21 -1.68 21.08
N GLY A 190 1.25 -1.21 20.39
CA GLY A 190 2.38 -2.07 20.00
C GLY A 190 3.05 -2.76 21.19
N ILE A 191 3.31 -2.03 22.27
CA ILE A 191 3.86 -2.60 23.52
C ILE A 191 2.89 -3.62 24.12
N LEU A 192 1.60 -3.32 24.19
CA LEU A 192 0.60 -4.26 24.70
C LEU A 192 0.57 -5.57 23.89
N PHE A 193 0.46 -5.48 22.56
CA PHE A 193 0.43 -6.67 21.69
C PHE A 193 1.77 -7.43 21.70
N LEU A 194 2.90 -6.72 21.81
CA LEU A 194 4.22 -7.35 21.98
C LEU A 194 4.28 -8.15 23.29
N SER A 195 3.85 -7.57 24.41
CA SER A 195 3.81 -8.27 25.69
C SER A 195 2.88 -9.47 25.65
N LEU A 196 1.68 -9.34 25.07
CA LEU A 196 0.75 -10.46 24.91
C LEU A 196 1.33 -11.59 24.05
N THR A 197 2.07 -11.24 23.00
CA THR A 197 2.78 -12.23 22.15
C THR A 197 3.87 -12.94 22.94
N CYS A 198 4.71 -12.22 23.68
CA CYS A 198 5.75 -12.82 24.50
C CYS A 198 5.17 -13.75 25.58
N ILE A 199 4.08 -13.33 26.23
CA ILE A 199 3.38 -14.13 27.24
C ILE A 199 2.82 -15.41 26.61
N ALA A 200 2.13 -15.31 25.46
CA ALA A 200 1.56 -16.47 24.77
C ALA A 200 2.64 -17.48 24.34
N LEU A 201 3.77 -16.99 23.82
CA LEU A 201 4.91 -17.82 23.45
C LEU A 201 5.57 -18.46 24.67
N LEU A 202 5.73 -17.70 25.76
CA LEU A 202 6.28 -18.22 27.02
C LEU A 202 5.45 -19.38 27.56
N PHE A 203 4.13 -19.21 27.70
CA PHE A 203 3.25 -20.27 28.19
C PHE A 203 3.22 -21.50 27.27
N ALA A 204 3.19 -21.30 25.95
CA ALA A 204 3.19 -22.41 25.01
C ALA A 204 4.55 -23.12 24.91
N SER A 205 5.66 -22.45 25.26
CA SER A 205 7.00 -23.04 25.23
C SER A 205 7.22 -24.12 26.28
N ILE A 206 6.54 -24.05 27.43
CA ILE A 206 6.73 -24.97 28.55
C ILE A 206 6.38 -26.42 28.20
N PRO A 207 5.15 -26.75 27.75
CA PRO A 207 4.81 -28.13 27.41
C PRO A 207 5.57 -28.63 26.17
N LEU A 208 5.85 -27.75 25.20
CA LEU A 208 6.66 -28.08 24.04
C LEU A 208 8.08 -28.49 24.44
N LYS A 209 8.71 -27.74 25.34
CA LYS A 209 10.01 -28.08 25.91
C LYS A 209 9.98 -29.46 26.59
N ASN A 210 8.99 -29.72 27.44
CA ASN A 210 8.90 -30.98 28.15
C ASN A 210 8.80 -32.16 27.17
N ALA A 211 7.96 -32.05 26.14
CA ALA A 211 7.85 -33.07 25.10
C ALA A 211 9.17 -33.27 24.32
N PHE A 212 9.94 -32.21 24.06
CA PHE A 212 11.27 -32.35 23.46
C PHE A 212 12.30 -33.02 24.39
N ILE A 213 12.24 -32.75 25.70
CA ILE A 213 13.09 -33.43 26.69
C ILE A 213 12.76 -34.92 26.75
N ASP A 214 11.47 -35.26 26.83
CA ASP A 214 11.01 -36.64 26.86
C ASP A 214 11.42 -37.37 25.56
N TYR A 215 11.31 -36.70 24.42
CA TYR A 215 11.77 -37.22 23.13
C TYR A 215 13.29 -37.46 23.13
N LYS A 216 14.08 -36.51 23.62
CA LYS A 216 15.54 -36.62 23.68
C LYS A 216 15.98 -37.75 24.61
N ASN A 217 15.38 -37.86 25.79
CA ASN A 217 15.70 -38.91 26.77
C ASN A 217 15.40 -40.30 26.17
N LEU A 218 14.22 -40.47 25.58
CA LEU A 218 13.83 -41.72 24.95
C LEU A 218 14.73 -42.09 23.75
N MET A 219 15.16 -41.08 22.99
CA MET A 219 16.13 -41.29 21.91
C MET A 219 17.52 -41.66 22.44
N SER A 220 17.95 -41.08 23.55
CA SER A 220 19.22 -41.44 24.22
C SER A 220 19.18 -42.89 24.71
N ASP A 221 18.11 -43.29 25.37
CA ASP A 221 17.91 -44.67 25.84
C ASP A 221 17.94 -45.66 24.66
N TYR A 222 17.36 -45.28 23.51
CA TYR A 222 17.39 -46.07 22.28
C TYR A 222 18.80 -46.22 21.69
N ILE A 223 19.58 -45.14 21.66
CA ILE A 223 20.98 -45.16 21.16
C ILE A 223 21.83 -46.08 22.03
N GLU A 224 21.66 -46.02 23.36
CA GLU A 224 22.34 -46.92 24.30
C GLU A 224 21.91 -48.38 24.11
N LEU A 225 20.61 -48.66 23.94
CA LEU A 225 20.08 -50.01 23.68
C LEU A 225 20.60 -50.62 22.37
N THR A 226 20.85 -49.80 21.35
CA THR A 226 21.27 -50.25 20.02
C THR A 226 22.79 -50.28 19.84
N ASN A 227 23.58 -49.88 20.85
CA ASN A 227 25.05 -49.79 20.77
C ASN A 227 25.53 -48.91 19.58
N MET A 228 24.73 -47.94 19.13
CA MET A 228 25.15 -46.98 18.10
C MET A 228 26.08 -45.94 18.71
N THR A 229 27.27 -45.75 18.13
CA THR A 229 28.32 -44.98 18.79
C THR A 229 28.34 -43.49 18.44
N THR A 230 27.59 -43.02 17.43
CA THR A 230 27.56 -41.59 17.06
C THR A 230 26.24 -41.11 16.43
N TYR A 231 25.95 -39.81 16.62
CA TYR A 231 24.80 -39.12 15.99
C TYR A 231 24.94 -39.02 14.45
N ASP A 232 26.16 -39.13 13.92
CA ASP A 232 26.48 -39.08 12.49
C ASP A 232 26.17 -40.41 11.74
N GLU A 233 26.29 -41.57 12.40
CA GLU A 233 25.87 -42.87 11.82
C GLU A 233 24.35 -42.97 11.66
N LEU A 234 23.61 -42.44 12.64
CA LEU A 234 22.14 -42.46 12.72
C LEU A 234 21.45 -41.65 11.61
N LEU A 235 22.12 -40.61 11.07
CA LEU A 235 21.65 -39.82 9.94
C LEU A 235 22.04 -40.41 8.58
N SER A 236 23.15 -41.18 8.52
CA SER A 236 23.61 -41.82 7.29
C SER A 236 22.75 -43.02 6.89
N ASP A 237 22.01 -43.60 7.85
CA ASP A 237 21.11 -44.73 7.62
C ASP A 237 19.70 -44.50 8.18
N TYR A 238 19.03 -43.45 7.66
CA TYR A 238 17.62 -43.21 7.94
C TYR A 238 16.72 -44.44 7.71
N ASN A 239 17.09 -45.28 6.73
CA ASN A 239 16.34 -46.50 6.40
C ASN A 239 16.57 -47.63 7.42
N GLU A 240 17.78 -47.81 7.96
CA GLU A 240 18.06 -48.73 9.06
C GLU A 240 17.50 -48.24 10.39
N PHE A 241 17.49 -46.93 10.65
CA PHE A 241 16.78 -46.35 11.79
C PHE A 241 15.27 -46.66 11.75
N VAL A 242 14.62 -46.42 10.60
CA VAL A 242 13.20 -46.77 10.39
C VAL A 242 12.98 -48.29 10.40
N GLY A 243 13.94 -49.08 9.91
CA GLY A 243 13.91 -50.54 9.95
C GLY A 243 14.01 -51.11 11.37
N ASN A 244 14.92 -50.58 12.19
CA ASN A 244 15.09 -50.96 13.59
C ASN A 244 14.00 -50.40 14.50
N TYR A 245 13.33 -49.31 14.11
CA TYR A 245 12.13 -48.83 14.79
C TYR A 245 11.02 -49.90 14.82
N GLY A 246 10.85 -50.66 13.73
CA GLY A 246 9.92 -51.79 13.70
C GLY A 246 10.28 -52.92 14.68
N ASN A 247 11.56 -53.05 15.04
CA ASN A 247 12.08 -54.11 15.90
C ASN A 247 12.06 -53.75 17.40
N LEU A 248 11.65 -52.53 17.77
CA LEU A 248 11.50 -52.14 19.17
C LEU A 248 10.39 -52.93 19.86
N PRO A 249 10.51 -53.22 21.18
CA PRO A 249 9.42 -53.83 21.91
C PRO A 249 8.20 -52.89 21.93
N GLU A 250 7.02 -53.49 22.02
CA GLU A 250 5.74 -52.80 21.79
C GLU A 250 5.53 -51.60 22.72
N LYS A 251 6.03 -51.69 23.96
CA LYS A 251 5.92 -50.65 24.97
C LYS A 251 6.73 -49.41 24.59
N GLU A 252 7.98 -49.59 24.17
CA GLU A 252 8.90 -48.52 23.78
C GLU A 252 8.42 -47.84 22.48
N ARG A 253 7.88 -48.62 21.52
CA ARG A 253 7.22 -48.05 20.33
C ARG A 253 6.01 -47.19 20.72
N ALA A 254 5.15 -47.68 21.60
CA ALA A 254 3.98 -46.94 22.04
C ALA A 254 4.35 -45.63 22.76
N GLU A 255 5.38 -45.65 23.61
CA GLU A 255 5.91 -44.44 24.25
C GLU A 255 6.53 -43.46 23.22
N LEU A 256 7.30 -43.95 22.24
CA LEU A 256 7.86 -43.06 21.20
C LEU A 256 6.76 -42.42 20.35
N GLU A 257 5.76 -43.19 19.92
CA GLU A 257 4.61 -42.66 19.18
C GLU A 257 3.84 -41.60 19.98
N LYS A 258 3.68 -41.82 21.28
CA LYS A 258 3.01 -40.88 22.18
C LYS A 258 3.80 -39.57 22.28
N VAL A 259 5.10 -39.65 22.57
CA VAL A 259 5.97 -38.46 22.68
C VAL A 259 6.04 -37.71 21.35
N GLN A 260 6.12 -38.41 20.22
CA GLN A 260 6.05 -37.79 18.90
C GLN A 260 4.73 -37.02 18.70
N LYS A 261 3.58 -37.61 19.07
CA LYS A 261 2.28 -36.93 19.00
C LYS A 261 2.24 -35.70 19.92
N GLU A 262 2.83 -35.76 21.10
CA GLU A 262 2.94 -34.63 22.03
C GLU A 262 3.80 -33.50 21.45
N VAL A 263 4.97 -33.81 20.89
CA VAL A 263 5.82 -32.81 20.21
C VAL A 263 5.06 -32.12 19.08
N VAL A 264 4.35 -32.89 18.24
CA VAL A 264 3.53 -32.34 17.14
C VAL A 264 2.41 -31.46 17.68
N LEU A 265 1.68 -31.93 18.69
CA LEU A 265 0.56 -31.20 19.30
C LEU A 265 1.03 -29.89 19.94
N TYR A 266 2.04 -29.94 20.80
CA TYR A 266 2.55 -28.75 21.48
C TYR A 266 3.27 -27.82 20.52
N GLY A 267 3.88 -28.34 19.45
CA GLY A 267 4.42 -27.54 18.35
C GLY A 267 3.34 -26.75 17.63
N ALA A 268 2.21 -27.41 17.31
CA ALA A 268 1.06 -26.75 16.71
C ALA A 268 0.44 -25.69 17.65
N LEU A 269 0.36 -25.97 18.96
CA LEU A 269 -0.12 -25.01 19.96
C LEU A 269 0.82 -23.81 20.13
N PHE A 270 2.14 -24.03 20.06
CA PHE A 270 3.14 -22.96 20.10
C PHE A 270 3.02 -22.03 18.88
N ILE A 271 2.88 -22.60 17.69
CA ILE A 271 2.64 -21.81 16.47
C ILE A 271 1.28 -21.09 16.57
N GLY A 272 0.23 -21.79 17.02
CA GLY A 272 -1.10 -21.24 17.19
C GLY A 272 -1.17 -20.08 18.18
N SER A 273 -0.40 -20.14 19.27
CA SER A 273 -0.40 -19.10 20.31
C SER A 273 0.13 -17.75 19.80
N TYR A 274 1.06 -17.76 18.84
CA TYR A 274 1.55 -16.57 18.15
C TYR A 274 0.41 -15.81 17.43
N PHE A 275 -0.57 -16.55 16.89
CA PHE A 275 -1.67 -15.95 16.14
C PHE A 275 -2.80 -15.40 17.03
N ILE A 276 -2.83 -15.72 18.33
CA ILE A 276 -3.91 -15.28 19.23
C ILE A 276 -3.91 -13.75 19.36
N PRO A 277 -2.82 -13.06 19.77
CA PRO A 277 -2.81 -11.60 19.82
C PRO A 277 -3.01 -10.99 18.43
N ASN A 278 -2.48 -11.63 17.39
CA ASN A 278 -2.60 -11.18 16.01
C ASN A 278 -4.03 -11.18 15.50
N PHE A 279 -4.86 -12.13 15.93
CA PHE A 279 -6.29 -12.14 15.64
C PHE A 279 -7.00 -10.90 16.21
N PHE A 280 -6.71 -10.54 17.47
CA PHE A 280 -7.25 -9.33 18.07
C PHE A 280 -6.70 -8.05 17.41
N ALA A 281 -5.42 -8.04 17.04
CA ALA A 281 -4.83 -6.96 16.26
C ALA A 281 -5.50 -6.81 14.89
N ALA A 282 -5.90 -7.91 14.25
CA ALA A 282 -6.65 -7.92 13.01
C ALA A 282 -8.03 -7.30 13.16
N LEU A 283 -8.73 -7.57 14.27
CA LEU A 283 -10.09 -7.07 14.50
C LEU A 283 -10.14 -5.60 14.93
N TYR A 284 -9.18 -5.16 15.75
CA TYR A 284 -9.22 -3.85 16.39
C TYR A 284 -8.14 -2.88 15.91
N GLY A 285 -7.14 -3.33 15.14
CA GLY A 285 -5.99 -2.53 14.75
C GLY A 285 -6.37 -1.23 14.04
N ASP A 286 -7.30 -1.30 13.09
CA ASP A 286 -7.81 -0.13 12.37
C ASP A 286 -8.56 0.84 13.29
N TYR A 287 -9.36 0.34 14.24
CA TYR A 287 -10.05 1.19 15.23
C TYR A 287 -9.06 1.90 16.15
N ILE A 288 -8.10 1.16 16.71
CA ILE A 288 -7.04 1.73 17.56
C ILE A 288 -6.28 2.82 16.79
N TYR A 289 -6.00 2.58 15.51
CA TYR A 289 -5.32 3.57 14.67
C TYR A 289 -6.19 4.82 14.43
N LYS A 290 -7.46 4.64 14.04
CA LYS A 290 -8.44 5.72 13.88
C LYS A 290 -8.54 6.55 15.15
N SER A 291 -8.73 5.92 16.31
CA SER A 291 -8.86 6.62 17.60
C SER A 291 -7.61 7.42 17.96
N LYS A 292 -6.41 6.87 17.75
CA LYS A 292 -5.15 7.61 17.94
C LYS A 292 -5.07 8.82 17.02
N MET A 293 -5.34 8.63 15.73
CA MET A 293 -5.29 9.67 14.71
C MET A 293 -6.25 10.82 15.06
N VAL A 294 -7.53 10.52 15.32
CA VAL A 294 -8.55 11.53 15.67
C VAL A 294 -8.11 12.33 16.90
N LYS A 295 -7.64 11.65 17.95
CA LYS A 295 -7.16 12.31 19.18
C LYS A 295 -5.98 13.25 18.90
N GLU A 296 -4.99 12.79 18.14
CA GLU A 296 -3.82 13.63 17.83
C GLU A 296 -4.15 14.80 16.91
N ILE A 297 -5.02 14.60 15.91
CA ILE A 297 -5.46 15.68 15.01
C ILE A 297 -6.23 16.76 15.78
N LYS A 298 -7.22 16.38 16.60
CA LYS A 298 -7.95 17.34 17.45
C LYS A 298 -7.01 18.09 18.39
N SER A 299 -6.03 17.40 18.98
CA SER A 299 -4.99 18.04 19.79
C SER A 299 -4.17 19.04 18.98
N MET A 300 -3.67 18.66 17.80
CA MET A 300 -2.89 19.54 16.92
C MET A 300 -3.66 20.78 16.46
N ARG A 301 -4.96 20.62 16.15
CA ARG A 301 -5.84 21.75 15.81
C ARG A 301 -5.94 22.77 16.95
N GLY A 302 -5.86 22.33 18.21
CA GLY A 302 -5.91 23.22 19.38
C GLY A 302 -4.71 24.17 19.55
N TYR A 303 -3.56 23.89 18.92
CA TYR A 303 -2.35 24.72 19.08
C TYR A 303 -1.61 25.06 17.78
N ALA A 304 -2.05 24.57 16.62
CA ALA A 304 -1.47 24.94 15.34
C ALA A 304 -1.80 26.39 14.98
N LYS A 305 -0.78 27.20 14.66
CA LYS A 305 -0.94 28.62 14.33
C LYS A 305 -1.69 28.87 13.02
N ASN A 306 -1.55 27.96 12.06
CA ASN A 306 -2.16 28.04 10.73
C ASN A 306 -2.20 26.64 10.09
N ASP A 307 -2.87 26.52 8.95
CA ASP A 307 -3.04 25.24 8.24
C ASP A 307 -1.72 24.63 7.76
N LYS A 308 -0.75 25.44 7.35
CA LYS A 308 0.59 24.95 6.96
C LYS A 308 1.30 24.28 8.13
N THR A 309 1.26 24.91 9.31
CA THR A 309 1.85 24.37 10.54
C THR A 309 1.13 23.11 10.98
N PHE A 310 -0.21 23.09 10.91
CA PHE A 310 -1.00 21.89 11.18
C PHE A 310 -0.59 20.73 10.26
N LEU A 311 -0.48 20.98 8.96
CA LEU A 311 -0.12 19.96 7.97
C LEU A 311 1.28 19.39 8.25
N MET A 312 2.27 20.25 8.56
CA MET A 312 3.60 19.79 8.96
C MET A 312 3.58 18.94 10.24
N LEU A 313 2.81 19.32 11.25
CA LEU A 313 2.68 18.56 12.49
C LEU A 313 2.00 17.20 12.25
N ALA A 314 0.92 17.19 11.46
CA ALA A 314 0.21 15.97 11.07
C ALA A 314 1.14 15.03 10.32
N MET A 315 1.94 15.56 9.39
CA MET A 315 2.92 14.76 8.65
C MET A 315 4.03 14.19 9.55
N ARG A 316 4.50 14.97 10.52
CA ARG A 316 5.56 14.55 11.44
C ARG A 316 5.09 13.49 12.45
N ARG A 317 3.90 13.68 13.04
CA ARG A 317 3.35 12.76 14.05
C ARG A 317 2.75 11.49 13.45
N GLY A 318 2.16 11.62 12.27
CA GLY A 318 1.57 10.53 11.51
C GLY A 318 2.60 9.75 10.67
N GLY A 319 2.11 9.15 9.59
CA GLY A 319 2.89 8.37 8.64
C GLY A 319 3.35 7.03 9.21
N VAL A 320 4.57 6.65 8.85
CA VAL A 320 5.14 5.32 9.14
C VAL A 320 6.55 5.42 9.73
N SER A 321 7.00 4.37 10.42
CA SER A 321 8.34 4.24 10.98
C SER A 321 8.90 2.84 10.75
N PHE A 322 9.72 2.67 9.71
CA PHE A 322 10.40 1.40 9.44
C PHE A 322 11.42 1.05 10.53
N VAL A 323 12.12 2.05 11.07
CA VAL A 323 13.10 1.86 12.16
C VAL A 323 12.41 1.30 13.41
N SER A 324 11.23 1.81 13.79
CA SER A 324 10.50 1.29 14.95
C SER A 324 9.98 -0.13 14.73
N ALA A 325 9.54 -0.44 13.50
CA ALA A 325 9.11 -1.80 13.15
C ALA A 325 10.28 -2.79 13.20
N LEU A 326 11.44 -2.42 12.65
CA LEU A 326 12.66 -3.20 12.70
C LEU A 326 13.15 -3.39 14.14
N GLY A 327 13.15 -2.33 14.95
CA GLY A 327 13.50 -2.43 16.37
C GLY A 327 12.59 -3.39 17.14
N CYS A 328 11.29 -3.37 16.87
CA CYS A 328 10.35 -4.34 17.45
C CYS A 328 10.65 -5.78 16.98
N PHE A 329 11.00 -5.97 15.71
CA PHE A 329 11.36 -7.28 15.16
C PHE A 329 12.59 -7.85 15.87
N LEU A 330 13.68 -7.08 15.91
CA LEU A 330 14.92 -7.48 16.57
C LEU A 330 14.70 -7.77 18.07
N LEU A 331 13.85 -6.97 18.73
CA LEU A 331 13.50 -7.20 20.13
C LEU A 331 12.72 -8.50 20.31
N LEU A 332 11.70 -8.76 19.48
CA LEU A 332 10.92 -10.00 19.55
C LEU A 332 11.78 -11.22 19.26
N GLU A 333 12.66 -11.17 18.27
CA GLU A 333 13.64 -12.22 17.95
C GLU A 333 14.57 -12.49 19.14
N THR A 334 15.10 -11.42 19.75
CA THR A 334 15.99 -11.54 20.93
C THR A 334 15.26 -12.15 22.12
N LEU A 335 14.03 -11.69 22.40
CA LEU A 335 13.19 -12.23 23.48
C LEU A 335 12.80 -13.68 23.23
N SER A 336 12.44 -14.03 21.99
CA SER A 336 12.11 -15.40 21.60
C SER A 336 13.30 -16.32 21.80
N ARG A 337 14.51 -15.92 21.36
CA ARG A 337 15.74 -16.69 21.62
C ARG A 337 16.04 -16.80 23.10
N MET A 338 15.83 -15.75 23.89
CA MET A 338 15.98 -15.86 25.34
C MET A 338 14.98 -16.83 25.94
N ILE A 339 13.72 -16.85 25.50
CA ILE A 339 12.76 -17.87 25.92
C ILE A 339 13.28 -19.27 25.55
N THR A 340 13.76 -19.46 24.32
CA THR A 340 14.32 -20.74 23.89
C THR A 340 15.58 -21.15 24.66
N VAL A 341 16.51 -20.23 24.96
CA VAL A 341 17.77 -20.52 25.66
C VAL A 341 17.57 -20.68 27.16
N TYR A 342 16.81 -19.77 27.79
CA TYR A 342 16.60 -19.76 29.25
C TYR A 342 15.71 -20.92 29.70
N PHE A 343 14.79 -21.36 28.84
CA PHE A 343 14.02 -22.58 29.08
C PHE A 343 14.68 -23.81 28.45
N GLY A 344 15.50 -23.70 27.41
CA GLY A 344 16.18 -24.80 26.72
C GLY A 344 17.60 -25.06 27.21
N GLY A 345 17.81 -25.15 28.53
CA GLY A 345 19.03 -25.71 29.09
C GLY A 345 19.20 -27.18 28.68
N VAL A 346 19.77 -27.37 27.49
CA VAL A 346 20.49 -28.55 27.02
C VAL A 346 21.96 -28.17 26.98
#